data_AF-A0AAX6FHN9-F1
#
_entry.id   AF-A0AAX6FHN9-F1
#
_cell.length_a   1.000
_cell.length_b   1.000
_cell.length_c   1.000
_cell.angle_alpha   90.00
_cell.angle_beta   90.00
_cell.angle_gamma   90.00
#
_symmetry.space_group_name_H-M   'P 1'
#
loop_
_entity.id
_entity.type
_entity.pdbx_description
1 polymer ?
#
loop_
_entity_poly.entity_id
_entity_poly.type
_entity_poly.pdbx_seq_one_letter_code
_entity_poly.pdbx_strand_id
1 'polypeptide(L)'
;MVATGAATPTLDPTSFSSSSRCPRRFNAGFLKMPTQLLPATERSRPPSRSFRKRLECSAVAAPAAVGEKAERIGSLSQVSGVLGSQWGDEGKGKLVDILAEHFDIVARCQGGANAGHTIYNSEGKKFALHLVPSGILNEETLCIIGNGVVVHLPGLFNEIDGLESNGVNCNGRILVSDRAHLLFDFHQEVDGLREAELANSFIGTTKRGIGPCYSSKAIRNGLRVCDLRHMDTLVRSSRSY
;
A
#
# COMPACT_ATOMS: atom_id res chain seq x y z
N MET A 1 22.52 9.04 -50.00
CA MET A 1 23.88 8.84 -50.55
C MET A 1 24.87 9.26 -49.47
N VAL A 2 25.79 8.34 -49.12
CA VAL A 2 26.96 8.32 -48.20
C VAL A 2 27.53 9.74 -47.86
N ALA A 3 27.96 10.12 -46.65
CA ALA A 3 29.03 9.50 -45.83
C ALA A 3 29.20 10.14 -44.42
N THR A 4 29.59 9.30 -43.44
CA THR A 4 30.61 9.44 -42.37
C THR A 4 30.67 10.63 -41.39
N GLY A 5 30.87 10.29 -40.10
CA GLY A 5 31.62 11.12 -39.13
C GLY A 5 31.41 10.72 -37.67
N ALA A 6 32.40 10.07 -37.05
CA ALA A 6 32.45 9.74 -35.63
C ALA A 6 33.00 10.91 -34.79
N ALA A 7 32.52 11.09 -33.55
CA ALA A 7 33.31 11.55 -32.39
C ALA A 7 32.45 11.56 -31.10
N THR A 8 32.95 10.89 -30.07
CA THR A 8 32.57 10.99 -28.65
C THR A 8 32.90 12.35 -28.05
N PRO A 9 32.15 12.86 -27.05
CA PRO A 9 32.66 13.83 -26.11
C PRO A 9 32.82 13.25 -24.70
N THR A 10 34.03 13.39 -24.18
CA THR A 10 34.43 13.30 -22.77
C THR A 10 33.83 14.47 -21.97
N LEU A 11 33.23 14.20 -20.80
CA LEU A 11 32.75 15.20 -19.86
C LEU A 11 33.80 15.47 -18.78
N ASP A 12 34.21 16.73 -18.66
CA ASP A 12 35.13 17.26 -17.66
C ASP A 12 34.33 17.76 -16.41
N PRO A 13 34.77 17.52 -15.16
CA PRO A 13 33.94 17.67 -13.98
C PRO A 13 34.27 18.93 -13.18
N THR A 14 33.94 20.13 -13.66
CA THR A 14 34.01 21.34 -12.80
C THR A 14 33.02 22.42 -13.24
N SER A 15 31.77 22.34 -12.77
CA SER A 15 30.89 23.51 -12.65
C SER A 15 29.70 23.21 -11.71
N PHE A 16 29.92 23.26 -10.40
CA PHE A 16 28.84 23.36 -9.41
C PHE A 16 28.91 24.75 -8.78
N SER A 17 28.17 25.70 -9.35
CA SER A 17 27.94 27.00 -8.74
C SER A 17 26.77 26.90 -7.75
N SER A 18 27.04 27.39 -6.55
CA SER A 18 26.21 27.47 -5.36
C SER A 18 24.91 28.26 -5.50
N SER A 19 23.98 27.92 -4.58
CA SER A 19 22.69 28.56 -4.21
C SER A 19 21.48 27.88 -4.87
N SER A 20 20.52 27.33 -4.13
CA SER A 20 19.81 27.93 -3.00
C SER A 20 19.16 26.86 -2.10
N ARG A 21 18.79 27.29 -0.89
CA ARG A 21 18.43 26.53 0.30
C ARG A 21 17.19 25.64 0.12
N CYS A 22 17.29 24.39 0.57
CA CYS A 22 16.15 23.58 0.97
C CYS A 22 16.17 23.43 2.50
N PRO A 23 15.18 23.91 3.26
CA PRO A 23 15.05 23.57 4.66
C PRO A 23 13.75 22.81 4.89
N ARG A 24 13.81 21.47 4.94
CA ARG A 24 12.88 20.68 5.75
C ARG A 24 13.62 19.55 6.45
N ARG A 25 14.02 19.84 7.69
CA ARG A 25 14.51 18.87 8.66
C ARG A 25 13.44 17.79 8.87
N PHE A 26 13.81 16.53 8.66
CA PHE A 26 13.08 15.40 9.22
C PHE A 26 13.24 15.44 10.74
N ASN A 27 12.18 15.83 11.45
CA ASN A 27 12.11 15.71 12.90
C ASN A 27 11.49 14.35 13.20
N ALA A 28 12.33 13.33 13.42
CA ALA A 28 11.87 12.03 13.92
C ALA A 28 11.55 12.18 15.40
N GLY A 29 10.30 12.54 15.70
CA GLY A 29 9.75 12.55 17.06
C GLY A 29 9.68 11.13 17.60
N PHE A 30 10.57 10.82 18.53
CA PHE A 30 10.60 9.58 19.29
C PHE A 30 9.60 9.72 20.45
N LEU A 31 8.51 8.96 20.45
CA LEU A 31 7.65 8.81 21.64
C LEU A 31 7.81 7.40 22.20
N LYS A 32 8.53 7.33 23.32
CA LYS A 32 8.70 6.12 24.14
C LYS A 32 7.44 6.01 25.01
N MET A 33 6.59 5.00 24.75
CA MET A 33 5.40 4.73 25.56
C MET A 33 5.81 4.33 27.00
N PRO A 34 5.27 4.95 28.05
CA PRO A 34 5.47 4.49 29.42
C PRO A 34 4.56 3.29 29.71
N THR A 35 5.16 2.20 30.18
CA THR A 35 4.46 1.03 30.69
C THR A 35 3.92 1.36 32.08
N GLN A 36 2.63 1.67 32.20
CA GLN A 36 1.93 1.69 33.49
C GLN A 36 0.96 0.52 33.55
N LEU A 37 1.23 -0.40 34.48
CA LEU A 37 0.30 -1.47 34.87
C LEU A 37 -0.93 -0.85 35.53
N LEU A 38 -2.13 -1.25 35.07
CA LEU A 38 -3.38 -1.04 35.79
C LEU A 38 -3.85 -2.39 36.39
N PRO A 39 -4.42 -2.40 37.62
CA PRO A 39 -4.79 -3.64 38.30
C PRO A 39 -6.11 -4.21 37.78
N ALA A 40 -6.22 -5.54 37.83
CA ALA A 40 -7.40 -6.30 37.44
C ALA A 40 -8.57 -6.07 38.40
N THR A 41 -9.70 -5.59 37.88
CA THR A 41 -10.99 -5.61 38.58
C THR A 41 -11.89 -6.67 37.94
N GLU A 42 -12.25 -7.67 38.74
CA GLU A 42 -13.24 -8.71 38.43
C GLU A 42 -14.57 -8.10 37.97
N ARG A 43 -15.17 -8.64 36.91
CA ARG A 43 -16.57 -8.39 36.56
C ARG A 43 -17.31 -9.71 36.41
N SER A 44 -18.32 -9.84 37.26
CA SER A 44 -19.27 -10.94 37.43
C SER A 44 -20.05 -11.28 36.15
N ARG A 45 -20.29 -12.58 35.93
CA ARG A 45 -21.17 -13.13 34.88
C ARG A 45 -22.64 -12.75 35.12
N PRO A 46 -23.45 -12.42 34.08
CA PRO A 46 -24.89 -12.31 34.23
C PRO A 46 -25.57 -13.69 34.14
N PRO A 47 -26.78 -13.85 34.71
CA PRO A 47 -27.42 -15.16 34.90
C PRO A 47 -28.15 -15.66 33.65
N SER A 48 -28.17 -16.98 33.47
CA SER A 48 -28.97 -17.70 32.49
C SER A 48 -30.46 -17.63 32.81
N ARG A 49 -31.27 -17.08 31.90
CA ARG A 49 -32.74 -17.20 31.96
C ARG A 49 -33.29 -17.89 30.72
N SER A 50 -33.78 -19.10 30.95
CA SER A 50 -34.61 -19.87 30.04
C SER A 50 -36.00 -19.24 29.92
N PHE A 51 -36.44 -18.90 28.71
CA PHE A 51 -37.87 -18.75 28.42
C PHE A 51 -38.17 -19.22 26.99
N ARG A 52 -38.80 -20.40 26.89
CA ARG A 52 -39.51 -20.84 25.69
C ARG A 52 -40.65 -19.85 25.43
N LYS A 53 -40.72 -19.28 24.23
CA LYS A 53 -41.96 -18.71 23.70
C LYS A 53 -42.13 -19.10 22.24
N ARG A 54 -43.39 -19.43 21.96
CA ARG A 54 -43.99 -20.06 20.80
C ARG A 54 -43.89 -19.13 19.57
N LEU A 55 -43.43 -19.64 18.43
CA LEU A 55 -43.52 -18.94 17.15
C LEU A 55 -44.98 -18.88 16.71
N GLU A 56 -45.50 -17.67 16.55
CA GLU A 56 -46.63 -17.40 15.66
C GLU A 56 -46.09 -16.57 14.50
N CYS A 57 -46.31 -17.09 13.29
CA CYS A 57 -45.93 -16.45 12.05
C CYS A 57 -47.07 -15.51 11.64
N SER A 58 -46.80 -14.20 11.63
CA SER A 58 -47.67 -13.23 10.96
C SER A 58 -46.81 -12.39 10.03
N ALA A 59 -47.10 -12.50 8.74
CA ALA A 59 -46.42 -11.80 7.67
C ALA A 59 -46.71 -10.30 7.78
N VAL A 60 -45.67 -9.50 7.99
CA VAL A 60 -45.72 -8.05 7.82
C VAL A 60 -44.50 -7.62 6.99
N ALA A 61 -44.80 -6.89 5.93
CA ALA A 61 -43.88 -6.43 4.89
C ALA A 61 -42.65 -5.70 5.45
N ALA A 62 -41.47 -6.02 4.89
CA ALA A 62 -40.19 -5.48 5.33
C ALA A 62 -39.82 -4.17 4.60
N PRO A 63 -39.47 -3.12 5.35
CA PRO A 63 -38.43 -2.19 4.97
C PRO A 63 -37.26 -2.37 5.96
N ALA A 64 -36.37 -3.35 5.70
CA ALA A 64 -35.33 -3.77 6.67
C ALA A 64 -33.88 -3.74 6.14
N ALA A 65 -33.62 -3.25 4.93
CA ALA A 65 -32.29 -3.41 4.32
C ALA A 65 -31.23 -2.37 4.77
N VAL A 66 -31.64 -1.21 5.31
CA VAL A 66 -30.70 -0.14 5.70
C VAL A 66 -30.21 -0.34 7.15
N GLY A 67 -31.06 -0.86 8.04
CA GLY A 67 -30.72 -1.11 9.45
C GLY A 67 -29.72 -2.25 9.66
N GLU A 68 -29.88 -3.37 8.96
CA GLU A 68 -28.97 -4.53 9.09
C GLU A 68 -27.54 -4.23 8.62
N LYS A 69 -27.36 -3.34 7.62
CA LYS A 69 -26.03 -3.01 7.08
C LYS A 69 -25.17 -2.25 8.09
N ALA A 70 -25.76 -1.29 8.81
CA ALA A 70 -25.05 -0.50 9.81
C ALA A 70 -24.63 -1.37 11.01
N GLU A 71 -25.49 -2.30 11.45
CA GLU A 71 -25.16 -3.25 12.53
C GLU A 71 -23.99 -4.18 12.18
N ARG A 72 -23.89 -4.62 10.92
CA ARG A 72 -22.77 -5.47 10.46
C ARG A 72 -21.43 -4.74 10.49
N ILE A 73 -21.38 -3.44 10.21
CA ILE A 73 -20.11 -2.70 10.20
C ILE A 73 -19.66 -2.41 11.64
N GLY A 74 -20.59 -2.08 12.54
CA GLY A 74 -20.30 -1.87 13.96
C GLY A 74 -19.94 -3.14 14.74
N SER A 75 -20.13 -4.34 14.17
CA SER A 75 -19.78 -5.62 14.79
C SER A 75 -18.40 -6.15 14.40
N LEU A 76 -17.67 -5.43 13.54
CA LEU A 76 -16.31 -5.81 13.16
C LEU A 76 -15.36 -5.75 14.36
N SER A 77 -14.41 -6.68 14.38
CA SER A 77 -13.39 -6.71 15.42
C SER A 77 -12.39 -5.56 15.24
N GLN A 78 -11.64 -5.25 16.30
CA GLN A 78 -10.61 -4.20 16.31
C GLN A 78 -9.60 -4.34 15.15
N VAL A 79 -9.30 -5.57 14.73
CA VAL A 79 -8.41 -5.85 13.60
C VAL A 79 -9.13 -6.73 12.60
N SER A 80 -9.61 -6.11 11.52
CA SER A 80 -10.36 -6.80 10.46
C SER A 80 -9.57 -6.79 9.16
N GLY A 81 -9.77 -7.81 8.32
CA GLY A 81 -9.04 -7.98 7.06
C GLY A 81 -9.98 -8.27 5.88
N VAL A 82 -9.69 -7.65 4.74
CA VAL A 82 -10.39 -7.91 3.48
C VAL A 82 -9.45 -8.68 2.54
N LEU A 83 -9.88 -9.87 2.13
CA LEU A 83 -9.09 -10.78 1.29
C LEU A 83 -9.89 -11.17 0.05
N GLY A 84 -9.17 -11.50 -1.03
CA GLY A 84 -9.78 -12.04 -2.25
C GLY A 84 -9.94 -13.54 -2.10
N SER A 85 -11.11 -14.06 -2.47
CA SER A 85 -11.39 -15.50 -2.44
C SER A 85 -11.20 -16.16 -3.80
N GLN A 86 -10.88 -15.39 -4.85
CA GLN A 86 -10.73 -15.86 -6.23
C GLN A 86 -9.37 -15.41 -6.79
N TRP A 87 -9.29 -15.22 -8.11
CA TRP A 87 -8.07 -14.86 -8.85
C TRP A 87 -7.98 -13.35 -9.16
N GLY A 88 -8.36 -12.49 -8.21
CA GLY A 88 -8.23 -11.04 -8.34
C GLY A 88 -9.50 -10.33 -8.79
N ASP A 89 -9.42 -8.99 -8.81
CA ASP A 89 -10.47 -8.07 -9.26
C ASP A 89 -11.88 -8.25 -8.68
N GLU A 90 -11.99 -8.77 -7.46
CA GLU A 90 -13.28 -8.97 -6.77
C GLU A 90 -13.88 -7.66 -6.21
N GLY A 91 -13.30 -6.50 -6.51
CA GLY A 91 -13.76 -5.21 -6.00
C GLY A 91 -13.36 -4.91 -4.55
N LYS A 92 -12.29 -5.55 -4.04
CA LYS A 92 -11.78 -5.35 -2.67
C LYS A 92 -11.53 -3.90 -2.31
N GLY A 93 -10.97 -3.12 -3.24
CA GLY A 93 -10.67 -1.70 -3.02
C GLY A 93 -11.92 -0.89 -2.67
N LYS A 94 -13.06 -1.17 -3.32
CA LYS A 94 -14.35 -0.53 -3.02
C LYS A 94 -14.86 -0.91 -1.63
N LEU A 95 -14.73 -2.18 -1.24
CA LEU A 95 -15.15 -2.60 0.09
C LEU A 95 -14.27 -1.98 1.19
N VAL A 96 -12.95 -1.92 0.96
CA VAL A 96 -12.01 -1.29 1.89
C VAL A 96 -12.30 0.21 2.04
N ASP A 97 -12.61 0.90 0.95
CA ASP A 97 -12.99 2.33 0.96
C ASP A 97 -14.23 2.58 1.85
N ILE A 98 -15.29 1.80 1.66
CA ILE A 98 -16.52 1.88 2.49
C ILE A 98 -16.23 1.55 3.95
N LEU A 99 -15.40 0.53 4.22
CA LEU A 99 -15.09 0.13 5.60
C LEU A 99 -14.14 1.12 6.27
N ALA A 100 -13.29 1.82 5.52
CA ALA A 100 -12.27 2.71 6.05
C ALA A 100 -12.87 3.90 6.83
N GLU A 101 -14.14 4.25 6.61
CA GLU A 101 -14.85 5.25 7.43
C GLU A 101 -14.95 4.85 8.91
N HIS A 102 -14.79 3.56 9.23
CA HIS A 102 -14.92 3.00 10.57
C HIS A 102 -13.60 2.50 11.17
N PHE A 103 -12.47 2.71 10.48
CA PHE A 103 -11.15 2.30 10.94
C PHE A 103 -10.16 3.46 10.92
N ASP A 104 -9.41 3.61 12.01
CA ASP A 104 -8.35 4.62 12.11
C ASP A 104 -7.18 4.34 11.16
N ILE A 105 -6.95 3.06 10.84
CA ILE A 105 -5.77 2.60 10.10
C ILE A 105 -6.19 1.62 9.00
N VAL A 106 -5.72 1.86 7.78
CA VAL A 106 -5.82 0.94 6.66
C VAL A 106 -4.42 0.56 6.20
N ALA A 107 -4.09 -0.71 6.31
CA ALA A 107 -2.76 -1.22 6.01
C ALA A 107 -2.77 -2.19 4.82
N ARG A 108 -1.80 -2.03 3.94
CA ARG A 108 -1.49 -3.02 2.91
C ARG A 108 -0.35 -3.91 3.35
N CYS A 109 -0.60 -5.22 3.37
CA CYS A 109 0.35 -6.21 3.86
C CYS A 109 1.25 -6.83 2.77
N GLN A 110 0.78 -7.00 1.53
CA GLN A 110 1.52 -7.71 0.47
C GLN A 110 1.27 -7.17 -0.95
N GLY A 111 2.02 -7.72 -1.91
CA GLY A 111 1.97 -7.36 -3.32
C GLY A 111 2.81 -6.12 -3.63
N GLY A 112 2.43 -5.36 -4.66
CA GLY A 112 3.05 -4.09 -5.03
C GLY A 112 2.14 -3.31 -6.00
N ALA A 113 2.72 -2.55 -6.92
CA ALA A 113 1.98 -1.79 -7.94
C ALA A 113 1.26 -2.65 -9.00
N ASN A 114 1.18 -3.97 -8.80
CA ASN A 114 0.42 -4.89 -9.65
C ASN A 114 -1.08 -4.91 -9.34
N ALA A 115 -1.48 -4.48 -8.14
CA ALA A 115 -2.89 -4.30 -7.84
C ALA A 115 -3.41 -3.02 -8.50
N GLY A 116 -4.65 -3.06 -8.98
CA GLY A 116 -5.40 -1.89 -9.40
C GLY A 116 -6.69 -1.82 -8.61
N HIS A 117 -6.89 -0.74 -7.86
CA HIS A 117 -8.12 -0.48 -7.14
C HIS A 117 -8.75 0.79 -7.69
N THR A 118 -9.80 0.62 -8.47
CA THR A 118 -10.62 1.75 -8.90
C THR A 118 -11.65 2.03 -7.81
N ILE A 119 -11.61 3.23 -7.26
CA ILE A 119 -12.58 3.75 -6.30
C ILE A 119 -13.19 5.05 -6.83
N TYR A 120 -14.36 5.39 -6.30
CA TYR A 120 -15.12 6.58 -6.70
C TYR A 120 -15.44 7.36 -5.44
N ASN A 121 -15.11 8.65 -5.42
CA ASN A 121 -15.53 9.51 -4.30
C ASN A 121 -17.04 9.81 -4.38
N SER A 122 -17.56 10.50 -3.38
CA SER A 122 -18.98 10.92 -3.30
C SER A 122 -19.43 11.80 -4.46
N GLU A 123 -18.50 12.49 -5.12
CA GLU A 123 -18.73 13.34 -6.30
C GLU A 123 -18.69 12.56 -7.62
N GLY A 124 -18.43 11.24 -7.59
CA GLY A 124 -18.32 10.38 -8.76
C GLY A 124 -16.98 10.44 -9.49
N LYS A 125 -15.97 11.11 -8.92
CA LYS A 125 -14.61 11.18 -9.44
C LYS A 125 -13.91 9.84 -9.26
N LYS A 126 -13.35 9.33 -10.36
CA LYS A 126 -12.64 8.05 -10.42
C LYS A 126 -11.20 8.22 -9.95
N PHE A 127 -10.77 7.40 -9.00
CA PHE A 127 -9.39 7.27 -8.56
C PHE A 127 -8.89 5.84 -8.84
N ALA A 128 -7.73 5.72 -9.47
CA ALA A 128 -7.06 4.45 -9.70
C ALA A 128 -5.84 4.35 -8.79
N LEU A 129 -5.95 3.53 -7.74
CA LEU A 129 -4.90 3.31 -6.77
C LEU A 129 -4.13 2.03 -7.11
N HIS A 130 -2.83 2.07 -6.92
CA HIS A 130 -1.91 0.97 -7.20
C HIS A 130 -1.18 0.52 -5.96
N LEU A 131 -0.37 1.37 -5.33
CA LEU A 131 0.38 1.08 -4.10
C LEU A 131 -0.34 1.64 -2.87
N VAL A 132 -0.94 2.82 -2.99
CA VAL A 132 -1.58 3.52 -1.88
C VAL A 132 -2.83 2.74 -1.44
N PRO A 133 -3.02 2.48 -0.14
CA PRO A 133 -4.22 1.81 0.36
C PRO A 133 -5.51 2.59 0.03
N SER A 134 -6.61 1.86 -0.23
CA SER A 134 -7.88 2.48 -0.67
C SER A 134 -8.53 3.42 0.35
N GLY A 135 -8.16 3.34 1.63
CA GLY A 135 -8.64 4.26 2.66
C GLY A 135 -8.10 5.70 2.56
N ILE A 136 -7.26 6.03 1.58
CA ILE A 136 -6.65 7.37 1.45
C ILE A 136 -7.66 8.49 1.17
N LEU A 137 -8.85 8.15 0.66
CA LEU A 137 -9.92 9.13 0.45
C LEU A 137 -10.53 9.62 1.77
N ASN A 138 -10.43 8.85 2.85
CA ASN A 138 -10.92 9.24 4.17
C ASN A 138 -9.84 10.07 4.88
N GLU A 139 -10.17 11.33 5.20
CA GLU A 139 -9.20 12.29 5.75
C GLU A 139 -8.60 11.85 7.09
N GLU A 140 -9.39 11.19 7.93
CA GLU A 140 -8.99 10.74 9.28
C GLU A 140 -8.21 9.42 9.27
N THR A 141 -8.24 8.67 8.17
CA THR A 141 -7.63 7.34 8.09
C THR A 141 -6.14 7.40 7.76
N LEU A 142 -5.33 6.73 8.57
CA LEU A 142 -3.91 6.54 8.34
C LEU A 142 -3.67 5.35 7.39
N CYS A 143 -2.94 5.60 6.31
CA CYS A 143 -2.60 4.60 5.30
C CYS A 143 -1.19 4.03 5.54
N ILE A 144 -1.07 2.72 5.72
CA ILE A 144 0.21 2.05 5.99
C ILE A 144 0.57 1.10 4.86
N ILE A 145 1.79 1.24 4.33
CA ILE A 145 2.43 0.26 3.43
C ILE A 145 3.33 -0.63 4.28
N GLY A 146 2.92 -1.88 4.48
CA GLY A 146 3.60 -2.86 5.32
C GLY A 146 4.89 -3.41 4.71
N ASN A 147 5.68 -4.08 5.55
CA ASN A 147 6.97 -4.69 5.19
C ASN A 147 6.88 -5.83 4.16
N GLY A 148 5.69 -6.41 3.97
CA GLY A 148 5.47 -7.45 2.98
C GLY A 148 5.32 -6.91 1.57
N VAL A 149 5.14 -5.59 1.38
CA VAL A 149 4.96 -4.95 0.08
C VAL A 149 6.31 -4.72 -0.62
N VAL A 150 6.30 -4.82 -1.95
CA VAL A 150 7.40 -4.37 -2.82
C VAL A 150 7.05 -2.99 -3.38
N VAL A 151 7.88 -2.00 -3.08
CA VAL A 151 7.61 -0.58 -3.35
C VAL A 151 8.44 -0.10 -4.52
N HIS A 152 7.78 0.29 -5.61
CA HIS A 152 8.40 1.03 -6.70
C HIS A 152 8.31 2.52 -6.38
N LEU A 153 9.43 3.16 -6.07
CA LEU A 153 9.45 4.56 -5.62
C LEU A 153 8.93 5.53 -6.69
N PRO A 154 9.37 5.48 -7.96
CA PRO A 154 8.86 6.40 -8.97
C PRO A 154 7.34 6.27 -9.16
N GLY A 155 6.82 5.05 -9.17
CA GLY A 155 5.39 4.78 -9.27
C GLY A 155 4.61 5.29 -8.07
N LEU A 156 5.14 5.12 -6.85
CA LEU A 156 4.52 5.64 -5.64
C LEU A 156 4.44 7.17 -5.65
N PHE A 157 5.51 7.87 -6.04
CA PHE A 157 5.49 9.34 -6.12
C PHE A 157 4.52 9.84 -7.18
N ASN A 158 4.51 9.24 -8.37
CA ASN A 158 3.54 9.59 -9.42
C ASN A 158 2.08 9.39 -8.96
N GLU A 159 1.82 8.34 -8.18
CA GLU A 159 0.50 8.08 -7.60
C GLU A 159 0.12 9.14 -6.55
N ILE A 160 1.06 9.55 -5.68
CA ILE A 160 0.85 10.61 -4.70
C ILE A 160 0.60 11.96 -5.40
N ASP A 161 1.41 12.32 -6.40
CA ASP A 161 1.23 13.56 -7.17
C ASP A 161 -0.14 13.58 -7.88
N GLY A 162 -0.57 12.42 -8.40
CA GLY A 162 -1.90 12.22 -8.96
C GLY A 162 -3.02 12.41 -7.94
N LEU A 163 -2.83 11.98 -6.69
CA LEU A 163 -3.81 12.18 -5.63
C LEU A 163 -3.87 13.63 -5.16
N GLU A 164 -2.73 14.26 -4.95
CA GLU A 164 -2.63 15.65 -4.49
C GLU A 164 -3.17 16.64 -5.52
N SER A 165 -2.85 16.44 -6.82
CA SER A 165 -3.43 17.23 -7.91
C SER A 165 -4.96 17.11 -8.02
N ASN A 166 -5.51 16.01 -7.49
CA ASN A 166 -6.93 15.75 -7.44
C ASN A 166 -7.62 16.21 -6.14
N GLY A 167 -6.88 16.88 -5.24
CA GLY A 167 -7.39 17.46 -3.99
C GLY A 167 -7.24 16.58 -2.75
N VAL A 168 -6.60 15.41 -2.87
CA VAL A 168 -6.43 14.47 -1.74
C VAL A 168 -5.11 14.76 -1.03
N ASN A 169 -5.17 15.22 0.22
CA ASN A 169 -3.98 15.56 0.99
C ASN A 169 -3.20 14.30 1.41
N CYS A 170 -2.07 13.97 0.81
CA CYS A 170 -1.34 12.74 1.16
C CYS A 170 -0.33 12.93 2.31
N ASN A 171 -0.05 14.17 2.69
CA ASN A 171 1.04 14.51 3.59
C ASN A 171 0.77 14.04 5.02
N GLY A 172 1.70 13.28 5.60
CA GLY A 172 1.59 12.72 6.96
C GLY A 172 0.58 11.56 7.11
N ARG A 173 -0.15 11.19 6.05
CA ARG A 173 -1.15 10.11 6.09
C ARG A 173 -0.66 8.79 5.49
N ILE A 174 0.40 8.81 4.70
CA ILE A 174 0.99 7.61 4.11
C ILE A 174 2.27 7.25 4.85
N LEU A 175 2.26 6.13 5.56
CA LEU A 175 3.43 5.58 6.24
C LEU A 175 3.97 4.40 5.45
N VAL A 176 5.26 4.45 5.12
CA VAL A 176 5.97 3.35 4.44
C VAL A 176 6.87 2.63 5.43
N SER A 177 6.73 1.31 5.52
CA SER A 177 7.62 0.50 6.34
C SER A 177 9.06 0.59 5.84
N ASP A 178 9.98 0.83 6.76
CA ASP A 178 11.43 0.78 6.55
C ASP A 178 11.92 -0.60 6.05
N ARG A 179 11.17 -1.67 6.36
CA ARG A 179 11.50 -3.06 5.97
C ARG A 179 10.89 -3.49 4.64
N ALA A 180 10.08 -2.64 4.00
CA ALA A 180 9.56 -2.91 2.66
C ALA A 180 10.73 -2.98 1.66
N HIS A 181 10.62 -3.87 0.67
CA HIS A 181 11.66 -4.04 -0.34
C HIS A 181 11.46 -3.06 -1.48
N LEU A 182 12.56 -2.58 -2.05
CA LEU A 182 12.56 -1.64 -3.17
C LEU A 182 12.48 -2.39 -4.49
N LEU A 183 11.52 -2.00 -5.30
CA LEU A 183 11.39 -2.42 -6.68
C LEU A 183 12.03 -1.36 -7.57
N PHE A 184 13.07 -1.75 -8.30
CA PHE A 184 13.75 -0.92 -9.30
C PHE A 184 13.29 -1.24 -10.72
N ASP A 185 13.62 -0.35 -11.64
CA ASP A 185 13.24 -0.49 -13.06
C ASP A 185 13.86 -1.73 -13.72
N PHE A 186 15.08 -2.10 -13.33
CA PHE A 186 15.70 -3.35 -13.82
C PHE A 186 14.90 -4.60 -13.44
N HIS A 187 14.18 -4.61 -12.31
CA HIS A 187 13.29 -5.74 -11.99
C HIS A 187 12.15 -5.85 -12.99
N GLN A 188 11.65 -4.73 -13.53
CA GLN A 188 10.60 -4.71 -14.56
C GLN A 188 11.14 -5.24 -15.89
N GLU A 189 12.36 -4.82 -16.27
CA GLU A 189 13.04 -5.32 -17.46
C GLU A 189 13.28 -6.83 -17.38
N VAL A 190 13.81 -7.32 -16.27
CA VAL A 190 14.05 -8.76 -16.04
C VAL A 190 12.75 -9.57 -16.10
N ASP A 191 11.65 -9.03 -15.56
CA ASP A 191 10.31 -9.67 -15.63
C ASP A 191 9.84 -9.77 -17.10
N GLY A 192 10.01 -8.69 -17.87
CA GLY A 192 9.68 -8.67 -19.30
C GLY A 192 10.53 -9.63 -20.13
N LEU A 193 11.83 -9.71 -19.87
CA LEU A 193 12.76 -10.62 -20.56
C LEU A 193 12.44 -12.08 -20.26
N ARG A 194 12.18 -12.44 -18.99
CA ARG A 194 11.81 -13.81 -18.61
C ARG A 194 10.55 -14.27 -19.31
N GLU A 195 9.52 -13.42 -19.36
CA GLU A 195 8.32 -13.74 -20.12
C GLU A 195 8.68 -13.96 -21.60
N ALA A 196 9.45 -13.07 -22.24
CA ALA A 196 9.83 -13.22 -23.65
C ALA A 196 10.59 -14.52 -23.95
N GLU A 197 11.45 -14.98 -23.04
CA GLU A 197 12.16 -16.26 -23.16
C GLU A 197 11.22 -17.48 -23.07
N LEU A 198 10.14 -17.38 -22.27
CA LEU A 198 9.20 -18.47 -22.04
C LEU A 198 8.28 -18.76 -23.23
N ALA A 199 8.22 -17.89 -24.25
CA ALA A 199 7.60 -18.04 -25.58
C ALA A 199 6.21 -18.70 -25.70
N ASN A 200 6.04 -19.97 -25.34
CA ASN A 200 4.75 -20.68 -25.39
C ASN A 200 4.23 -21.07 -24.00
N SER A 201 4.97 -20.78 -22.93
CA SER A 201 4.62 -21.04 -21.53
C SER A 201 4.62 -19.75 -20.70
N PHE A 202 4.08 -18.68 -21.28
CA PHE A 202 3.92 -17.40 -20.60
C PHE A 202 3.05 -17.55 -19.35
N ILE A 203 3.48 -16.93 -18.25
CA ILE A 203 2.68 -16.87 -17.02
C ILE A 203 1.62 -15.76 -17.14
N GLY A 204 1.90 -14.72 -17.96
CA GLY A 204 1.04 -13.54 -18.06
C GLY A 204 1.30 -12.57 -16.92
N THR A 205 2.57 -12.32 -16.59
CA THR A 205 2.92 -11.37 -15.53
C THR A 205 2.52 -9.95 -15.91
N THR A 206 2.33 -9.08 -14.91
CA THR A 206 2.04 -7.65 -15.15
C THR A 206 3.24 -6.89 -15.70
N LYS A 207 4.41 -7.54 -15.88
CA LYS A 207 5.70 -6.93 -16.28
C LYS A 207 6.09 -5.75 -15.39
N ARG A 208 5.69 -5.82 -14.11
CA ARG A 208 5.94 -4.78 -13.10
C ARG A 208 7.10 -5.15 -12.19
N GLY A 209 7.79 -6.27 -12.42
CA GLY A 209 8.97 -6.65 -11.63
C GLY A 209 8.67 -7.22 -10.26
N ILE A 210 7.42 -7.63 -9.99
CA ILE A 210 7.01 -8.16 -8.68
C ILE A 210 7.75 -9.47 -8.37
N GLY A 211 7.74 -10.40 -9.32
CA GLY A 211 8.42 -11.70 -9.19
C GLY A 211 9.92 -11.55 -8.94
N PRO A 212 10.67 -10.85 -9.82
CA PRO A 212 12.10 -10.60 -9.60
C PRO A 212 12.40 -9.90 -8.27
N CYS A 213 11.59 -8.93 -7.85
CA CYS A 213 11.79 -8.25 -6.56
C CYS A 213 11.56 -9.18 -5.35
N TYR A 214 10.57 -10.07 -5.38
CA TYR A 214 10.41 -11.09 -4.35
C TYR A 214 11.52 -12.15 -4.39
N SER A 215 12.05 -12.48 -5.57
CA SER A 215 13.23 -13.36 -5.69
C SER A 215 14.44 -12.75 -4.99
N SER A 216 14.69 -11.47 -5.25
CA SER A 216 15.69 -10.64 -4.58
C SER A 216 15.53 -10.64 -3.04
N LYS A 217 14.30 -10.51 -2.55
CA LYS A 217 13.97 -10.64 -1.13
C LYS A 217 14.30 -12.03 -0.58
N ALA A 218 13.96 -13.09 -1.31
CA ALA A 218 14.20 -14.47 -0.89
C ALA A 218 15.69 -14.84 -0.86
N ILE A 219 16.47 -14.34 -1.82
CA ILE A 219 17.93 -14.54 -1.92
C ILE A 219 18.68 -13.70 -0.87
N ARG A 220 18.00 -12.72 -0.25
CA ARG A 220 18.56 -11.78 0.75
C ARG A 220 19.61 -10.82 0.18
N ASN A 221 19.65 -10.65 -1.14
CA ASN A 221 20.40 -9.55 -1.75
C ASN A 221 19.56 -8.26 -1.76
N GLY A 222 18.22 -8.36 -1.72
CA GLY A 222 17.22 -7.28 -1.63
C GLY A 222 17.61 -5.97 -0.96
N LEU A 223 17.48 -4.84 -1.68
CA LEU A 223 17.50 -3.51 -1.06
C LEU A 223 16.13 -3.17 -0.46
N ARG A 224 16.14 -2.50 0.69
CA ARG A 224 14.96 -2.11 1.46
C ARG A 224 14.88 -0.60 1.63
N VAL A 225 13.72 -0.11 2.03
CA VAL A 225 13.50 1.33 2.29
C VAL A 225 14.46 1.87 3.35
N CYS A 226 14.82 1.09 4.37
CA CYS A 226 15.79 1.49 5.39
C CYS A 226 17.16 1.82 4.81
N ASP A 227 17.56 1.18 3.71
CA ASP A 227 18.88 1.34 3.11
C ASP A 227 19.03 2.71 2.42
N LEU A 228 17.91 3.36 2.07
CA LEU A 228 17.89 4.74 1.55
C LEU A 228 18.40 5.78 2.55
N ARG A 229 18.40 5.45 3.85
CA ARG A 229 18.97 6.33 4.89
C ARG A 229 20.50 6.31 4.90
N HIS A 230 21.11 5.31 4.25
CA HIS A 230 22.55 5.07 4.25
C HIS A 230 23.09 5.07 2.82
N MET A 231 23.06 6.23 2.17
CA MET A 231 23.43 6.39 0.75
C MET A 231 24.82 5.83 0.41
N ASP A 232 25.80 5.96 1.32
CA ASP A 232 27.16 5.44 1.12
C ASP A 232 27.17 3.92 0.94
N THR A 233 26.32 3.22 1.69
CA THR A 233 26.24 1.75 1.65
C THR A 233 25.35 1.30 0.49
N LEU A 234 24.33 2.09 0.17
CA LEU A 234 23.40 1.82 -0.92
C LEU A 234 24.12 1.72 -2.27
N VAL A 235 25.02 2.67 -2.58
CA VAL A 235 25.78 2.65 -3.85
C VAL A 235 26.66 1.41 -3.97
N ARG A 236 27.23 0.94 -2.85
CA ARG A 236 28.03 -0.29 -2.85
C ARG A 236 27.16 -1.51 -3.09
N SER A 237 26.05 -1.61 -2.35
CA SER A 237 25.12 -2.74 -2.46
C SER A 237 24.40 -2.79 -3.81
N SER A 238 24.12 -1.64 -4.43
CA SER A 238 23.50 -1.58 -5.77
C SER A 238 24.43 -2.02 -6.90
N ARG A 239 25.76 -1.86 -6.73
CA ARG A 239 26.76 -2.35 -7.70
C ARG A 239 26.99 -3.86 -7.62
N SER A 240 26.77 -4.45 -6.45
CA SER A 240 26.82 -5.91 -6.27
C SER A 240 25.51 -6.60 -6.65
N TYR A 241 24.51 -5.82 -7.03
CA TYR A 241 23.15 -6.25 -7.31
C TYR A 241 22.97 -6.68 -8.76
#